data_AF-A0A368FAK9-F1
#
_entry.id   AF-A0A368FAK9-F1
#
_cell.length_a   1.000
_cell.length_b   1.000
_cell.length_c   1.000
_cell.angle_alpha   90.00
_cell.angle_beta   90.00
_cell.angle_gamma   90.00
#
_symmetry.space_group_name_H-M   'P 1'
#
loop_
_entity.id
_entity.type
_entity.pdbx_description
1 polymer ?
#
loop_
_entity_poly.entity_id
_entity_poly.type
_entity_poly.pdbx_seq_one_letter_code
_entity_poly.pdbx_strand_id
1 'polypeptide(L)'
;MFKGNLEACVLLITTGVRFVELNRFAEQMSLFSSTFFWKIFSIAKPVIEAVYCRHENHIMEVVRSHYEGESGLQLAADGAYDSRGYSALIGKVVLSDTLTKLILRTEVLHRSETAGISQRMEIEGLRRLLRWISAEGLTVASLTTDRSRSVGKLLREMEEETGVIQHYYDGWHLVKWLGKLLKEGITGPYNCCSHGELVGPRPETLPLDSDAYQTFRNIVLTKSFQRDLAKASPYGGTSICETKHALDRLYCRKEIFYPVSTYHLYAKLATMHGRMLDVHEDCLDTDQLPDEIGEMMMAEEASESGYSVEL
;
A
#
# COMPACT_ATOMS: atom_id res chain seq x y z
N MET A 1 -9.26 -7.46 45.36
CA MET A 1 -9.17 -7.75 43.92
C MET A 1 -8.74 -6.47 43.23
N PHE A 2 -7.58 -6.44 42.56
CA PHE A 2 -7.10 -5.21 41.92
C PHE A 2 -8.01 -4.88 40.74
N LYS A 3 -8.45 -3.63 40.64
CA LYS A 3 -9.36 -3.15 39.59
C LYS A 3 -8.87 -3.52 38.18
N GLY A 4 -7.54 -3.48 37.97
CA GLY A 4 -6.89 -3.86 36.71
C GLY A 4 -7.09 -5.32 36.29
N ASN A 5 -7.35 -6.25 37.22
CA ASN A 5 -7.63 -7.65 36.87
C ASN A 5 -9.03 -7.80 36.28
N LEU A 6 -10.00 -7.03 36.79
CA LEU A 6 -11.35 -7.01 36.27
C LEU A 6 -11.38 -6.35 34.88
N GLU A 7 -10.67 -5.22 34.73
CA GLU A 7 -10.56 -4.49 33.47
C GLU A 7 -9.85 -5.32 32.38
N ALA A 8 -8.79 -6.07 32.71
CA ALA A 8 -8.09 -6.95 31.76
C ALA A 8 -8.95 -8.14 31.27
N CYS A 9 -9.76 -8.74 32.17
CA CYS A 9 -10.68 -9.81 31.79
C CYS A 9 -11.83 -9.28 30.90
N VAL A 10 -12.35 -8.08 31.19
CA VAL A 10 -13.35 -7.44 30.32
C VAL A 10 -12.76 -7.14 28.94
N LEU A 11 -11.51 -6.65 28.87
CA LEU A 11 -10.79 -6.40 27.62
C LEU A 11 -10.57 -7.66 26.78
N LEU A 12 -10.20 -8.78 27.39
CA LEU A 12 -10.08 -10.08 26.71
C LEU A 12 -11.39 -10.50 26.04
N ILE A 13 -12.50 -10.36 26.77
CA ILE A 13 -13.82 -10.77 26.31
C ILE A 13 -14.32 -9.85 25.19
N THR A 14 -14.04 -8.55 25.27
CA THR A 14 -14.54 -7.57 24.29
C THR A 14 -13.68 -7.40 23.06
N THR A 15 -12.39 -7.76 23.09
CA THR A 15 -11.46 -7.63 21.96
C THR A 15 -11.22 -8.93 21.20
N GLY A 16 -11.76 -10.06 21.68
CA GLY A 16 -11.58 -11.37 21.05
C GLY A 16 -10.18 -11.98 21.24
N VAL A 17 -9.27 -11.28 21.92
CA VAL A 17 -7.97 -11.81 22.33
C VAL A 17 -8.22 -12.98 23.28
N ARG A 18 -7.55 -14.12 23.04
CA ARG A 18 -7.79 -15.31 23.85
C ARG A 18 -7.08 -15.17 25.18
N PHE A 19 -7.71 -15.63 26.26
CA PHE A 19 -7.10 -15.64 27.59
C PHE A 19 -5.69 -16.28 27.60
N VAL A 20 -5.48 -17.29 26.75
CA VAL A 20 -4.18 -17.99 26.58
C VAL A 20 -3.07 -17.08 26.04
N GLU A 21 -3.39 -16.07 25.21
CA GLU A 21 -2.42 -15.11 24.66
C GLU A 21 -2.02 -14.07 25.71
N LEU A 22 -2.98 -13.58 26.50
CA LEU A 22 -2.69 -12.67 27.62
C LEU A 22 -1.93 -13.38 28.75
N ASN A 23 -2.31 -14.62 29.08
CA ASN A 23 -1.62 -15.39 30.11
C ASN A 23 -0.17 -15.70 29.71
N ARG A 24 0.07 -16.07 28.44
CA ARG A 24 1.43 -16.22 27.90
C ARG A 24 2.23 -14.92 27.94
N PHE A 25 1.62 -13.77 27.65
CA PHE A 25 2.30 -12.47 27.73
C PHE A 25 2.63 -12.09 29.19
N ALA A 26 1.69 -12.29 30.12
CA ALA A 26 1.86 -11.99 31.54
C ALA A 26 2.93 -12.88 32.21
N GLU A 27 3.02 -14.16 31.85
CA GLU A 27 4.06 -15.09 32.33
C GLU A 27 5.48 -14.69 31.90
N GLN A 28 5.64 -13.85 30.86
CA GLN A 28 6.94 -13.40 30.35
C GLN A 28 7.43 -12.07 30.98
N MET A 29 6.67 -11.45 31.89
CA MET A 29 6.93 -10.07 32.34
C MET A 29 7.84 -9.93 33.58
N SER A 30 9.03 -10.53 33.54
CA SER A 30 10.24 -9.97 34.19
C SER A 30 11.54 -10.35 33.47
N LEU A 31 11.52 -10.51 32.15
CA LEU A 31 12.61 -11.19 31.44
C LEU A 31 13.85 -10.34 31.18
N PHE A 32 13.74 -9.04 30.93
CA PHE A 32 14.92 -8.21 30.71
C PHE A 32 14.61 -6.70 30.76
N SER A 33 15.62 -5.91 31.13
CA SER A 33 15.51 -4.45 31.16
C SER A 33 15.46 -3.86 29.74
N SER A 34 14.93 -2.64 29.63
CA SER A 34 15.02 -1.82 28.41
C SER A 34 16.47 -1.73 27.90
N THR A 35 17.44 -1.58 28.80
CA THR A 35 18.87 -1.55 28.46
C THR A 35 19.32 -2.85 27.79
N PHE A 36 18.87 -4.01 28.28
CA PHE A 36 19.19 -5.28 27.67
C PHE A 36 18.50 -5.44 26.30
N PHE A 37 17.23 -5.04 26.17
CA PHE A 37 16.54 -5.02 24.87
C PHE A 37 17.32 -4.19 23.84
N TRP A 38 17.67 -2.94 24.16
CA TRP A 38 18.41 -2.07 23.23
C TRP A 38 19.80 -2.60 22.92
N LYS A 39 20.46 -3.27 23.87
CA LYS A 39 21.73 -3.98 23.63
C LYS A 39 21.54 -5.08 22.59
N ILE A 40 20.55 -5.96 22.76
CA ILE A 40 20.25 -7.05 21.81
C ILE A 40 19.82 -6.49 20.46
N PHE A 41 18.94 -5.48 20.44
CA PHE A 41 18.49 -4.82 19.22
C PHE A 41 19.66 -4.22 18.44
N SER A 42 20.60 -3.58 19.13
CA SER A 42 21.84 -3.06 18.52
C SER A 42 22.68 -4.16 17.88
N ILE A 43 22.82 -5.31 18.55
CA ILE A 43 23.53 -6.49 18.03
C ILE A 43 22.81 -7.09 16.81
N ALA A 44 21.47 -7.05 16.79
CA ALA A 44 20.67 -7.62 15.72
C ALA A 44 20.68 -6.79 14.42
N LYS A 45 20.93 -5.47 14.50
CA LYS A 45 20.95 -4.56 13.34
C LYS A 45 21.77 -5.08 12.14
N PRO A 46 23.08 -5.43 12.29
CA PRO A 46 23.87 -5.95 11.17
C PRO A 46 23.35 -7.29 10.64
N VAL A 47 22.74 -8.13 11.48
CA VAL A 47 22.16 -9.41 11.06
C VAL A 47 20.92 -9.18 10.19
N ILE A 48 20.04 -8.28 10.63
CA ILE A 48 18.84 -7.90 9.86
C ILE A 48 19.25 -7.33 8.51
N GLU A 49 20.27 -6.48 8.47
CA GLU A 49 20.81 -5.92 7.23
C GLU A 49 21.31 -7.03 6.28
N ALA A 50 22.13 -7.95 6.80
CA ALA A 50 22.67 -9.06 6.00
C ALA A 50 21.58 -10.02 5.49
N VAL A 51 20.52 -10.24 6.26
CA VAL A 51 19.36 -11.04 5.81
C VAL A 51 18.57 -10.26 4.76
N TYR A 52 18.33 -8.97 4.96
CA TYR A 52 17.64 -8.11 4.00
C TYR A 52 18.36 -8.09 2.65
N CYS A 53 19.68 -7.89 2.63
CA CYS A 53 20.46 -7.89 1.38
C CYS A 53 20.39 -9.23 0.64
N ARG A 54 20.47 -10.37 1.37
CA ARG A 54 20.30 -11.69 0.75
C ARG A 54 18.91 -11.87 0.16
N HIS A 55 17.88 -11.44 0.89
CA HIS A 55 16.51 -11.53 0.45
C HIS A 55 16.27 -10.65 -0.78
N GLU A 56 16.83 -9.43 -0.79
CA GLU A 56 16.76 -8.53 -1.94
C GLU A 56 17.42 -9.12 -3.18
N ASN A 57 18.64 -9.68 -3.06
CA ASN A 57 19.30 -10.35 -4.18
C ASN A 57 18.45 -11.50 -4.75
N HIS A 58 17.88 -12.33 -3.86
CA HIS A 58 17.02 -13.43 -4.29
C HIS A 58 15.76 -12.95 -5.01
N ILE A 59 15.09 -11.92 -4.49
CA ILE A 59 13.92 -11.33 -5.14
C ILE A 59 14.28 -10.74 -6.50
N MET A 60 15.44 -10.09 -6.62
CA MET A 60 15.90 -9.58 -7.91
C MET A 60 16.21 -10.69 -8.91
N GLU A 61 16.71 -11.85 -8.46
CA GLU A 61 16.86 -13.04 -9.32
C GLU A 61 15.50 -13.56 -9.80
N VAL A 62 14.52 -13.68 -8.91
CA VAL A 62 13.14 -14.11 -9.26
C VAL A 62 12.50 -13.13 -10.24
N VAL A 63 12.62 -11.83 -10.00
CA VAL A 63 12.06 -10.81 -10.90
C VAL A 63 12.75 -10.89 -12.25
N ARG A 64 14.09 -10.99 -12.29
CA ARG A 64 14.85 -11.13 -13.55
C ARG A 64 14.37 -12.32 -14.38
N SER A 65 14.13 -13.48 -13.77
CA SER A 65 13.69 -14.67 -14.52
C SER A 65 12.31 -14.50 -15.17
N HIS A 66 11.42 -13.70 -14.58
CA HIS A 66 10.09 -13.43 -15.15
C HIS A 66 10.10 -12.45 -16.32
N TYR A 67 11.20 -11.69 -16.50
CA TYR A 67 11.35 -10.71 -17.56
C TYR A 67 12.37 -11.14 -18.65
N GLU A 68 12.74 -12.42 -18.70
CA GLU A 68 13.57 -12.95 -19.79
C GLU A 68 12.87 -12.78 -21.15
N GLY A 69 13.42 -11.90 -22.00
CA GLY A 69 12.86 -11.59 -23.32
C GLY A 69 11.84 -10.45 -23.36
N GLU A 70 11.54 -9.83 -22.22
CA GLU A 70 10.65 -8.67 -22.11
C GLU A 70 11.38 -7.33 -22.32
N SER A 71 10.61 -6.28 -22.62
CA SER A 71 11.12 -4.94 -22.93
C SER A 71 11.54 -4.10 -21.71
N GLY A 72 11.22 -4.55 -20.50
CA GLY A 72 11.60 -3.92 -19.24
C GLY A 72 10.56 -4.13 -18.14
N LEU A 73 10.93 -3.77 -16.90
CA LEU A 73 10.08 -3.95 -15.73
C LEU A 73 8.82 -3.07 -15.79
N GLN A 74 7.70 -3.63 -15.33
CA GLN A 74 6.46 -2.90 -15.09
C GLN A 74 6.36 -2.65 -13.58
N LEU A 75 6.54 -1.40 -13.16
CA LEU A 75 6.68 -1.07 -11.75
C LEU A 75 5.50 -0.26 -11.21
N ALA A 76 5.24 -0.39 -9.92
CA ALA A 76 4.35 0.50 -9.18
C ALA A 76 5.09 1.11 -7.98
N ALA A 77 4.84 2.39 -7.72
CA ALA A 77 5.42 3.07 -6.57
C ALA A 77 4.38 3.91 -5.84
N ASP A 78 4.48 3.90 -4.50
CA ASP A 78 3.67 4.76 -3.66
C ASP A 78 4.43 5.25 -2.41
N GLY A 79 4.12 6.48 -2.00
CA GLY A 79 4.78 7.20 -0.93
C GLY A 79 3.89 7.31 0.31
N ALA A 80 4.47 7.06 1.49
CA ALA A 80 3.79 7.25 2.76
C ALA A 80 4.65 8.01 3.77
N TYR A 81 3.98 8.66 4.72
CA TYR A 81 4.59 9.54 5.70
C TYR A 81 4.28 9.08 7.13
N ASP A 82 5.17 9.40 8.07
CA ASP A 82 5.01 9.12 9.50
C ASP A 82 3.86 9.89 10.16
N SER A 83 3.52 11.07 9.64
CA SER A 83 2.46 11.93 10.16
C SER A 83 1.69 12.60 9.01
N ARG A 84 0.48 13.08 9.33
CA ARG A 84 -0.37 13.80 8.36
C ARG A 84 0.08 15.27 8.25
N GLY A 85 -0.11 15.85 7.07
CA GLY A 85 0.19 17.26 6.81
C GLY A 85 1.67 17.55 6.51
N TYR A 86 2.03 18.83 6.47
CA TYR A 86 3.35 19.27 5.99
C TYR A 86 4.50 19.07 6.99
N SER A 87 4.23 18.53 8.18
CA SER A 87 5.16 18.38 9.29
C SER A 87 5.92 17.05 9.34
N ALA A 88 5.68 16.13 8.38
CA ALA A 88 6.29 14.80 8.38
C ALA A 88 7.81 14.84 8.50
N LEU A 89 8.36 14.05 9.43
CA LEU A 89 9.80 13.94 9.66
C LEU A 89 10.39 12.80 8.85
N ILE A 90 9.65 11.70 8.73
CA ILE A 90 10.04 10.53 7.97
C ILE A 90 9.04 10.27 6.85
N GLY A 91 9.55 10.16 5.63
CA GLY A 91 8.84 9.67 4.47
C GLY A 91 9.42 8.35 4.02
N LYS A 92 8.62 7.55 3.32
CA LYS A 92 9.09 6.34 2.66
C LYS A 92 8.43 6.21 1.30
N VAL A 93 9.11 5.56 0.37
CA VAL A 93 8.60 5.22 -0.95
C VAL A 93 8.79 3.73 -1.15
N VAL A 94 7.72 3.03 -1.47
CA VAL A 94 7.74 1.61 -1.79
C VAL A 94 7.77 1.47 -3.30
N LEU A 95 8.64 0.60 -3.81
CA LEU A 95 8.67 0.16 -5.20
C LEU A 95 8.31 -1.33 -5.26
N SER A 96 7.37 -1.68 -6.11
CA SER A 96 6.95 -3.06 -6.36
C SER A 96 6.95 -3.36 -7.85
N ASP A 97 7.13 -4.63 -8.19
CA ASP A 97 6.92 -5.13 -9.54
C ASP A 97 5.46 -5.54 -9.72
N THR A 98 4.83 -5.07 -10.79
CA THR A 98 3.39 -5.30 -11.01
C THR A 98 3.11 -6.65 -11.66
N LEU A 99 4.11 -7.34 -12.21
CA LEU A 99 3.96 -8.68 -12.78
C LEU A 99 4.02 -9.73 -11.68
N THR A 100 5.14 -9.81 -10.96
CA THR A 100 5.37 -10.78 -9.89
C THR A 100 4.73 -10.37 -8.57
N LYS A 101 4.16 -9.16 -8.48
CA LYS A 101 3.56 -8.60 -7.25
C LYS A 101 4.53 -8.46 -6.07
N LEU A 102 5.84 -8.55 -6.31
CA LEU A 102 6.85 -8.51 -5.25
C LEU A 102 7.27 -7.08 -4.92
N ILE A 103 7.46 -6.81 -3.64
CA ILE A 103 8.05 -5.56 -3.17
C ILE A 103 9.56 -5.57 -3.43
N LEU A 104 10.04 -4.70 -4.33
CA LEU A 104 11.44 -4.66 -4.72
C LEU A 104 12.32 -3.93 -3.71
N ARG A 105 11.87 -2.78 -3.20
CA ARG A 105 12.62 -2.02 -2.18
C ARG A 105 11.72 -0.97 -1.53
N THR A 106 12.05 -0.59 -0.30
CA THR A 106 11.45 0.58 0.38
C THR A 106 12.56 1.55 0.72
N GLU A 107 12.51 2.75 0.14
CA GLU A 107 13.42 3.84 0.45
C GLU A 107 12.81 4.68 1.57
N VAL A 108 13.53 4.85 2.68
CA VAL A 108 13.10 5.69 3.81
C VAL A 108 13.98 6.92 3.83
N LEU A 109 13.38 8.08 4.07
CA LEU A 109 14.05 9.38 4.08
C LEU A 109 13.63 10.17 5.30
N HIS A 110 14.57 10.92 5.86
CA HIS A 110 14.30 11.96 6.82
C HIS A 110 14.20 13.31 6.12
N ARG A 111 13.31 14.19 6.61
CA ARG A 111 13.05 15.52 6.06
C ARG A 111 14.29 16.41 5.93
N SER A 112 15.32 16.18 6.74
CA SER A 112 16.59 16.91 6.62
C SER A 112 17.30 16.62 5.29
N GLU A 113 17.07 15.46 4.69
CA GLU A 113 17.65 15.07 3.40
C GLU A 113 17.00 15.82 2.23
N THR A 114 15.87 16.49 2.46
CA THR A 114 15.12 17.23 1.44
C THR A 114 14.99 18.72 1.77
N ALA A 115 16.05 19.29 2.35
CA ALA A 115 16.12 20.69 2.75
C ALA A 115 14.99 21.13 3.71
N GLY A 116 14.48 20.21 4.53
CA GLY A 116 13.40 20.51 5.47
C GLY A 116 11.99 20.44 4.86
N ILE A 117 11.83 19.99 3.62
CA ILE A 117 10.56 20.00 2.89
C ILE A 117 10.04 18.57 2.72
N SER A 118 8.97 18.24 3.44
CA SER A 118 8.42 16.88 3.50
C SER A 118 7.88 16.40 2.15
N GLN A 119 7.24 17.28 1.38
CA GLN A 119 6.65 16.96 0.07
C GLN A 119 7.71 16.58 -0.99
N ARG A 120 8.99 16.83 -0.73
CA ARG A 120 10.09 16.45 -1.62
C ARG A 120 10.60 15.04 -1.35
N MET A 121 10.28 14.44 -0.19
CA MET A 121 10.79 13.12 0.19
C MET A 121 10.32 12.02 -0.75
N GLU A 122 9.07 12.06 -1.19
CA GLU A 122 8.54 11.08 -2.15
C GLU A 122 9.29 11.13 -3.50
N ILE A 123 9.53 12.32 -4.03
CA ILE A 123 10.25 12.49 -5.30
C ILE A 123 11.73 12.10 -5.17
N GLU A 124 12.37 12.43 -4.05
CA GLU A 124 13.74 12.01 -3.80
C GLU A 124 13.85 10.50 -3.56
N GLY A 125 12.90 9.91 -2.84
CA GLY A 125 12.85 8.46 -2.63
C GLY A 125 12.66 7.71 -3.95
N LEU A 126 11.73 8.16 -4.79
CA LEU A 126 11.54 7.57 -6.12
C LEU A 126 12.78 7.73 -7.00
N ARG A 127 13.46 8.88 -6.95
CA ARG A 127 14.74 9.09 -7.66
C ARG A 127 15.79 8.06 -7.26
N ARG A 128 15.96 7.81 -5.95
CA ARG A 128 16.93 6.83 -5.44
C ARG A 128 16.58 5.40 -5.87
N LEU A 129 15.29 5.06 -5.84
CA LEU A 129 14.79 3.76 -6.27
C LEU A 129 15.04 3.52 -7.77
N LEU A 130 14.76 4.50 -8.62
CA LEU A 130 15.03 4.41 -10.07
C LEU A 130 16.52 4.29 -10.37
N ARG A 131 17.38 5.07 -9.69
CA ARG A 131 18.85 4.93 -9.81
C ARG A 131 19.34 3.57 -9.35
N TRP A 132 18.75 3.01 -8.30
CA TRP A 132 19.07 1.67 -7.84
C TRP A 132 18.72 0.62 -8.90
N ILE A 133 17.53 0.69 -9.51
CA ILE A 133 17.15 -0.22 -10.60
C ILE A 133 18.11 -0.10 -11.80
N SER A 134 18.47 1.12 -12.21
CA SER A 134 19.48 1.34 -13.25
C SER A 134 20.83 0.73 -12.88
N ALA A 135 21.25 0.84 -11.62
CA ALA A 135 22.51 0.27 -11.12
C ALA A 135 22.49 -1.28 -11.09
N GLU A 136 21.30 -1.88 -10.91
CA GLU A 136 21.07 -3.33 -11.05
C GLU A 136 21.07 -3.82 -12.51
N GLY A 137 21.26 -2.90 -13.48
CA GLY A 137 21.30 -3.20 -14.91
C GLY A 137 19.94 -3.52 -15.52
N LEU A 138 18.84 -3.12 -14.85
CA LEU A 138 17.49 -3.40 -15.30
C LEU A 138 16.85 -2.16 -15.92
N THR A 139 16.13 -2.36 -17.02
CA THR A 139 15.34 -1.31 -17.67
C THR A 139 13.94 -1.28 -17.10
N VAL A 140 13.37 -0.08 -16.99
CA VAL A 140 11.97 0.11 -16.56
C VAL A 140 11.16 0.50 -17.78
N ALA A 141 10.20 -0.33 -18.17
CA ALA A 141 9.31 -0.04 -19.28
C ALA A 141 8.22 0.95 -18.86
N SER A 142 7.64 0.74 -17.67
CA SER A 142 6.63 1.66 -17.14
C SER A 142 6.66 1.78 -15.63
N LEU A 143 6.11 2.91 -15.15
CA LEU A 143 5.90 3.19 -13.74
C LEU A 143 4.46 3.62 -13.52
N THR A 144 3.77 2.95 -12.61
CA THR A 144 2.43 3.28 -12.15
C THR A 144 2.49 3.97 -10.79
N THR A 145 1.89 5.15 -10.68
CA THR A 145 1.78 5.88 -9.40
C THR A 145 0.41 6.55 -9.29
N ASP A 146 0.17 7.20 -8.17
CA ASP A 146 -0.86 8.22 -8.06
C ASP A 146 -0.70 9.32 -9.12
N ARG A 147 -1.78 10.10 -9.31
CA ARG A 147 -1.81 11.21 -10.26
C ARG A 147 -0.94 12.38 -9.77
N SER A 148 0.37 12.26 -9.94
CA SER A 148 1.37 13.24 -9.51
C SER A 148 2.09 13.90 -10.69
N ARG A 149 1.97 15.24 -10.80
CA ARG A 149 2.73 16.02 -11.80
C ARG A 149 4.23 16.01 -11.52
N SER A 150 4.60 15.91 -10.24
CA SER A 150 5.99 15.90 -9.79
C SER A 150 6.71 14.62 -10.22
N VAL A 151 6.03 13.47 -10.16
CA VAL A 151 6.56 12.20 -10.70
C VAL A 151 6.80 12.32 -12.20
N GLY A 152 5.81 12.80 -12.96
CA GLY A 152 5.99 13.00 -14.39
C GLY A 152 7.10 13.98 -14.76
N LYS A 153 7.44 14.94 -13.88
CA LYS A 153 8.60 15.82 -14.05
C LYS A 153 9.91 15.08 -13.78
N LEU A 154 9.96 14.31 -12.70
CA LEU A 154 11.12 13.48 -12.34
C LEU A 154 11.51 12.54 -13.46
N LEU A 155 10.56 11.82 -14.05
CA LEU A 155 10.84 10.85 -15.12
C LEU A 155 11.49 11.51 -16.36
N ARG A 156 11.07 12.73 -16.72
CA ARG A 156 11.72 13.50 -17.79
C ARG A 156 13.13 13.96 -17.43
N GLU A 157 13.36 14.32 -16.15
CA GLU A 157 14.70 14.72 -15.67
C GLU A 157 15.67 13.53 -15.64
N MET A 158 15.16 12.31 -15.45
CA MET A 158 15.96 11.09 -15.33
C MET A 158 16.06 10.29 -16.64
N GLU A 159 15.53 10.80 -17.75
CA GLU A 159 15.45 10.06 -19.02
C GLU A 159 16.84 9.64 -19.53
N GLU A 160 17.86 10.49 -19.34
CA GLU A 160 19.26 10.16 -19.70
C GLU A 160 19.84 9.02 -18.83
N GLU A 161 19.40 8.89 -17.58
CA GLU A 161 19.89 7.88 -16.62
C GLU A 161 19.09 6.56 -16.67
N THR A 162 17.81 6.62 -17.01
CA THR A 162 16.85 5.51 -16.87
C THR A 162 16.22 5.07 -18.19
N GLY A 163 16.44 5.83 -19.27
CA GLY A 163 15.70 5.69 -20.52
C GLY A 163 14.28 6.27 -20.40
N VAL A 164 13.49 6.07 -21.46
CA VAL A 164 12.11 6.53 -21.50
C VAL A 164 11.24 5.57 -20.68
N ILE A 165 10.74 6.06 -19.54
CA ILE A 165 9.76 5.33 -18.71
C ILE A 165 8.36 5.82 -19.02
N GLN A 166 7.47 4.91 -19.43
CA GLN A 166 6.05 5.24 -19.61
C GLN A 166 5.38 5.45 -18.25
N HIS A 167 4.82 6.64 -18.02
CA HIS A 167 4.10 6.95 -16.78
C HIS A 167 2.62 6.60 -16.90
N TYR A 168 2.14 5.70 -16.03
CA TYR A 168 0.73 5.37 -15.86
C TYR A 168 0.20 5.83 -14.50
N TYR A 169 -1.12 5.95 -14.42
CA TYR A 169 -1.86 6.23 -13.19
C TYR A 169 -2.48 4.97 -12.65
N ASP A 170 -2.53 4.87 -11.32
CA ASP A 170 -3.31 3.84 -10.66
C ASP A 170 -4.80 3.98 -11.03
N GLY A 171 -5.33 2.92 -11.66
CA GLY A 171 -6.71 2.85 -12.12
C GLY A 171 -7.73 2.88 -10.97
N TRP A 172 -7.33 2.48 -9.76
CA TRP A 172 -8.22 2.52 -8.60
C TRP A 172 -8.75 3.93 -8.32
N HIS A 173 -7.91 4.97 -8.44
CA HIS A 173 -8.37 6.35 -8.27
C HIS A 173 -9.40 6.77 -9.31
N LEU A 174 -9.29 6.27 -10.54
CA LEU A 174 -10.25 6.53 -11.60
C LEU A 174 -11.60 5.86 -11.29
N VAL A 175 -11.57 4.61 -10.82
CA VAL A 175 -12.75 3.86 -10.38
C VAL A 175 -13.42 4.53 -9.19
N LYS A 176 -12.65 4.93 -8.17
CA LYS A 176 -13.15 5.63 -6.98
C LYS A 176 -13.80 6.97 -7.34
N TRP A 177 -13.18 7.73 -8.25
CA TRP A 177 -13.74 8.98 -8.75
C TRP A 177 -15.05 8.76 -9.51
N LEU A 178 -15.09 7.76 -10.39
CA LEU A 178 -16.30 7.38 -11.13
C LEU A 178 -17.43 6.98 -10.17
N GLY A 179 -17.14 6.14 -9.18
CA GLY A 179 -18.11 5.76 -8.15
C GLY A 179 -18.67 6.95 -7.37
N LYS A 180 -17.82 7.93 -7.05
CA LYS A 180 -18.26 9.17 -6.39
C LYS A 180 -19.21 9.99 -7.28
N LEU A 181 -18.88 10.17 -8.56
CA LEU A 181 -19.75 10.90 -9.48
C LEU A 181 -21.09 10.21 -9.73
N LEU A 182 -21.09 8.87 -9.81
CA LEU A 182 -22.33 8.11 -9.93
C LEU A 182 -23.18 8.24 -8.67
N LYS A 183 -22.56 8.24 -7.47
CA LYS A 183 -23.28 8.49 -6.22
C LYS A 183 -23.91 9.88 -6.19
N GLU A 184 -23.16 10.92 -6.56
CA GLU A 184 -23.65 12.30 -6.59
C GLU A 184 -24.74 12.53 -7.64
N GLY A 185 -24.60 11.93 -8.83
CA GLY A 185 -25.48 12.15 -9.98
C GLY A 185 -26.71 11.25 -10.05
N ILE A 186 -26.68 10.04 -9.48
CA ILE A 186 -27.74 9.02 -9.62
C ILE A 186 -28.41 8.73 -8.28
N THR A 187 -27.65 8.51 -7.21
CA THR A 187 -28.19 7.99 -5.95
C THR A 187 -28.40 9.05 -4.87
N GLY A 188 -27.88 10.27 -5.03
CA GLY A 188 -27.98 11.32 -4.01
C GLY A 188 -27.57 10.86 -2.59
N PRO A 189 -28.07 11.50 -1.53
CA PRO A 189 -27.88 11.07 -0.13
C PRO A 189 -28.84 9.94 0.28
N TYR A 190 -29.40 9.18 -0.67
CA TYR A 190 -30.46 8.22 -0.37
C TYR A 190 -29.91 6.92 0.22
N ASN A 191 -30.55 6.46 1.30
CA ASN A 191 -30.34 5.18 1.99
C ASN A 191 -31.20 4.04 1.40
N CYS A 192 -31.94 4.30 0.32
CA CYS A 192 -32.76 3.32 -0.40
C CYS A 192 -32.80 3.64 -1.89
N CYS A 193 -33.04 2.62 -2.72
CA CYS A 193 -33.17 2.79 -4.17
C CYS A 193 -34.60 3.24 -4.54
N SER A 194 -34.76 4.05 -5.59
CA SER A 194 -36.05 4.60 -6.05
C SER A 194 -37.00 3.57 -6.70
N HIS A 195 -36.71 2.27 -6.60
CA HIS A 195 -37.52 1.20 -7.15
C HIS A 195 -38.32 0.50 -6.06
N GLY A 196 -39.43 -0.14 -6.44
CA GLY A 196 -40.17 -1.05 -5.55
C GLY A 196 -39.34 -2.29 -5.19
N GLU A 197 -39.99 -3.28 -4.57
CA GLU A 197 -39.36 -4.57 -4.29
C GLU A 197 -38.81 -5.18 -5.58
N LEU A 198 -37.53 -5.62 -5.57
CA LEU A 198 -36.91 -6.18 -6.76
C LEU A 198 -37.55 -7.53 -7.06
N VAL A 199 -38.48 -7.54 -8.03
CA VAL A 199 -39.13 -8.77 -8.48
C VAL A 199 -38.31 -9.35 -9.63
N GLY A 200 -37.52 -10.37 -9.35
CA GLY A 200 -36.68 -11.08 -10.32
C GLY A 200 -35.17 -10.86 -10.13
N PRO A 201 -34.33 -11.54 -10.93
CA PRO A 201 -32.89 -11.39 -10.85
C PRO A 201 -32.48 -9.96 -11.19
N ARG A 202 -31.46 -9.45 -10.50
CA ARG A 202 -30.85 -8.16 -10.81
C ARG A 202 -30.45 -8.15 -12.30
N PRO A 203 -30.83 -7.12 -13.09
CA PRO A 203 -30.39 -7.03 -14.48
C PRO A 203 -28.86 -7.05 -14.54
N GLU A 204 -28.29 -7.96 -15.33
CA GLU A 204 -26.83 -8.07 -15.51
C GLU A 204 -26.24 -6.85 -16.25
N THR A 205 -27.08 -6.15 -17.02
CA THR A 205 -26.67 -5.02 -17.86
C THR A 205 -27.56 -3.79 -17.65
N LEU A 206 -26.95 -2.61 -17.62
CA LEU A 206 -27.67 -1.33 -17.61
C LEU A 206 -28.40 -1.09 -18.96
N PRO A 207 -29.72 -0.85 -18.97
CA PRO A 207 -30.46 -0.52 -20.19
C PRO A 207 -29.94 0.79 -20.82
N LEU A 208 -29.73 0.80 -22.14
CA LEU A 208 -29.13 1.93 -22.88
C LEU A 208 -29.97 3.22 -22.84
N ASP A 209 -31.28 3.08 -22.62
CA ASP A 209 -32.25 4.15 -22.51
C ASP A 209 -32.43 4.66 -21.07
N SER A 210 -31.84 3.98 -20.08
CA SER A 210 -31.97 4.37 -18.68
C SER A 210 -31.22 5.67 -18.36
N ASP A 211 -31.78 6.47 -17.45
CA ASP A 211 -31.13 7.69 -16.94
C ASP A 211 -29.76 7.38 -16.32
N ALA A 212 -29.62 6.22 -15.68
CA ALA A 212 -28.36 5.75 -15.11
C ALA A 212 -27.30 5.49 -16.20
N TYR A 213 -27.67 4.84 -17.31
CA TYR A 213 -26.77 4.64 -18.45
C TYR A 213 -26.37 5.97 -19.10
N GLN A 214 -27.31 6.88 -19.31
CA GLN A 214 -27.01 8.19 -19.90
C GLN A 214 -26.10 9.02 -18.99
N THR A 215 -26.30 8.97 -17.68
CA THR A 215 -25.43 9.63 -16.69
C THR A 215 -24.03 9.04 -16.70
N PHE A 216 -23.92 7.71 -16.64
CA PHE A 216 -22.65 7.00 -16.77
C PHE A 216 -21.92 7.37 -18.07
N ARG A 217 -22.62 7.31 -19.21
CA ARG A 217 -22.11 7.69 -20.53
C ARG A 217 -21.58 9.12 -20.53
N ASN A 218 -22.31 10.08 -19.96
CA ASN A 218 -21.88 11.47 -19.92
C ASN A 218 -20.62 11.67 -19.06
N ILE A 219 -20.50 10.95 -17.94
CA ILE A 219 -19.31 10.98 -17.07
C ILE A 219 -18.09 10.40 -17.80
N VAL A 220 -18.22 9.19 -18.36
CA VAL A 220 -17.08 8.53 -19.00
C VAL A 220 -16.64 9.26 -20.27
N LEU A 221 -17.55 9.91 -21.00
CA LEU A 221 -17.21 10.68 -22.19
C LEU A 221 -16.65 12.09 -21.90
N THR A 222 -16.50 12.48 -20.64
CA THR A 222 -15.84 13.75 -20.31
C THR A 222 -14.37 13.75 -20.78
N LYS A 223 -13.91 14.89 -21.30
CA LYS A 223 -12.52 15.04 -21.80
C LYS A 223 -11.47 14.74 -20.72
N SER A 224 -11.76 15.04 -19.45
CA SER A 224 -10.88 14.74 -18.33
C SER A 224 -10.80 13.25 -18.05
N PHE A 225 -11.95 12.56 -17.98
CA PHE A 225 -11.96 11.11 -17.74
C PHE A 225 -11.27 10.36 -18.88
N GLN A 226 -11.58 10.68 -20.14
CA GLN A 226 -10.94 10.03 -21.29
C GLN A 226 -9.41 10.20 -21.29
N ARG A 227 -8.91 11.37 -20.89
CA ARG A 227 -7.46 11.62 -20.77
C ARG A 227 -6.82 10.82 -19.65
N ASP A 228 -7.48 10.73 -18.50
CA ASP A 228 -6.95 9.99 -17.35
C ASP A 228 -7.08 8.47 -17.56
N LEU A 229 -8.15 8.02 -18.22
CA LEU A 229 -8.37 6.62 -18.64
C LEU A 229 -7.29 6.15 -19.60
N ALA A 230 -6.90 6.97 -20.59
CA ALA A 230 -5.80 6.66 -21.50
C ALA A 230 -4.44 6.54 -20.79
N LYS A 231 -4.34 7.00 -19.53
CA LYS A 231 -3.18 6.85 -18.66
C LYS A 231 -3.37 5.80 -17.58
N ALA A 232 -4.54 5.19 -17.45
CA ALA A 232 -4.72 4.11 -16.48
C ALA A 232 -3.79 2.95 -16.85
N SER A 233 -3.09 2.41 -15.85
CA SER A 233 -2.13 1.35 -16.09
C SER A 233 -2.83 0.06 -16.56
N PRO A 234 -2.37 -0.56 -17.66
CA PRO A 234 -2.82 -1.88 -18.06
C PRO A 234 -2.10 -3.00 -17.29
N TYR A 235 -1.05 -2.69 -16.52
CA TYR A 235 -0.18 -3.67 -15.87
C TYR A 235 -0.47 -3.87 -14.38
N GLY A 236 -1.48 -3.18 -13.83
CA GLY A 236 -1.84 -3.20 -12.41
C GLY A 236 -1.64 -1.84 -11.72
N GLY A 237 -1.98 -1.78 -10.43
CA GLY A 237 -1.97 -0.55 -9.63
C GLY A 237 -0.98 -0.58 -8.47
N THR A 238 -1.17 0.33 -7.52
CA THR A 238 -0.35 0.47 -6.31
C THR A 238 -0.83 -0.39 -5.15
N SER A 239 -1.75 -1.34 -5.37
CA SER A 239 -2.34 -2.18 -4.32
C SER A 239 -1.31 -2.92 -3.46
N ILE A 240 -0.24 -3.44 -4.07
CA ILE A 240 0.88 -4.07 -3.35
C ILE A 240 1.59 -3.07 -2.43
N CYS A 241 1.77 -1.83 -2.89
CA CYS A 241 2.33 -0.77 -2.06
C CYS A 241 1.40 -0.43 -0.89
N GLU A 242 0.08 -0.41 -1.10
CA GLU A 242 -0.90 -0.18 -0.04
C GLU A 242 -0.91 -1.30 1.00
N THR A 243 -0.89 -2.56 0.57
CA THR A 243 -0.71 -3.72 1.46
C THR A 243 0.59 -3.61 2.25
N LYS A 244 1.68 -3.19 1.60
CA LYS A 244 2.94 -2.92 2.29
C LYS A 244 2.81 -1.78 3.30
N HIS A 245 2.10 -0.70 2.99
CA HIS A 245 1.88 0.37 3.96
C HIS A 245 1.03 -0.08 5.15
N ALA A 246 0.07 -0.97 4.94
CA ALA A 246 -0.69 -1.61 6.03
C ALA A 246 0.24 -2.46 6.90
N LEU A 247 1.08 -3.30 6.30
CA LEU A 247 2.07 -4.11 7.00
C LEU A 247 3.07 -3.24 7.78
N ASP A 248 3.52 -2.13 7.19
CA ASP A 248 4.39 -1.19 7.86
C ASP A 248 3.74 -0.55 9.09
N ARG A 249 2.42 -0.42 9.17
CA ARG A 249 1.77 0.08 10.40
C ARG A 249 1.94 -0.90 11.56
N LEU A 250 2.20 -2.19 11.32
CA LEU A 250 2.52 -3.16 12.37
C LEU A 250 3.92 -2.94 12.96
N TYR A 251 4.89 -2.56 12.13
CA TYR A 251 6.29 -2.35 12.53
C TYR A 251 6.63 -0.90 12.90
N CYS A 252 6.00 0.05 12.21
CA CYS A 252 6.22 1.50 12.25
C CYS A 252 4.88 2.23 12.42
N ARG A 253 4.24 2.05 13.59
CA ARG A 253 2.99 2.76 13.94
C ARG A 253 3.15 4.29 13.84
N LYS A 254 2.19 4.98 13.23
CA LYS A 254 2.24 6.43 13.00
C LYS A 254 2.23 7.24 14.30
N GLU A 255 1.68 6.66 15.36
CA GLU A 255 1.50 7.28 16.67
C GLU A 255 2.80 7.26 17.50
N ILE A 256 3.81 6.51 17.06
CA ILE A 256 5.06 6.31 17.79
C ILE A 256 6.19 6.98 17.03
N PHE A 257 6.95 7.83 17.72
CA PHE A 257 8.19 8.37 17.18
C PHE A 257 9.28 7.30 17.18
N TYR A 258 9.88 7.08 16.00
CA TYR A 258 11.05 6.22 15.86
C TYR A 258 12.25 7.05 15.44
N PRO A 259 13.45 6.82 16.02
CA PRO A 259 14.69 7.28 15.41
C PRO A 259 14.78 6.77 13.97
N VAL A 260 15.28 7.58 13.06
CA VAL A 260 15.39 7.26 11.62
C VAL A 260 16.07 5.89 11.39
N SER A 261 17.16 5.61 12.12
CA SER A 261 17.86 4.33 12.01
C SER A 261 17.03 3.12 12.44
N THR A 262 16.13 3.28 13.42
CA THR A 262 15.19 2.23 13.84
C THR A 262 14.07 2.08 12.82
N TYR A 263 13.55 3.19 12.29
CA TYR A 263 12.49 3.18 11.27
C TYR A 263 12.97 2.44 10.01
N HIS A 264 14.19 2.72 9.53
CA HIS A 264 14.78 1.99 8.40
C HIS A 264 14.81 0.48 8.64
N LEU A 265 15.22 0.05 9.84
CA LEU A 265 15.32 -1.36 10.17
C LEU A 265 13.95 -2.04 10.17
N TYR A 266 12.95 -1.38 10.74
CA TYR A 266 11.57 -1.87 10.76
C TYR A 266 10.93 -1.88 9.38
N ALA A 267 11.17 -0.88 8.55
CA ALA A 267 10.74 -0.89 7.15
C ALA A 267 11.35 -2.08 6.38
N LYS A 268 12.63 -2.41 6.61
CA LYS A 268 13.28 -3.60 6.03
C LYS A 268 12.67 -4.91 6.52
N LEU A 269 12.39 -5.02 7.82
CA LEU A 269 11.72 -6.20 8.40
C LEU A 269 10.32 -6.39 7.82
N ALA A 270 9.55 -5.31 7.71
CA ALA A 270 8.24 -5.33 7.08
C ALA A 270 8.32 -5.73 5.60
N THR A 271 9.34 -5.26 4.86
CA THR A 271 9.55 -5.64 3.46
C THR A 271 9.86 -7.13 3.32
N MET A 272 10.72 -7.68 4.18
CA MET A 272 10.99 -9.13 4.18
C MET A 272 9.75 -9.94 4.55
N HIS A 273 8.94 -9.47 5.51
CA HIS A 273 7.69 -10.12 5.87
C HIS A 273 6.72 -10.14 4.67
N GLY A 274 6.49 -9.00 4.02
CA GLY A 274 5.60 -8.93 2.84
C GLY A 274 6.04 -9.88 1.74
N ARG A 275 7.34 -9.84 1.37
CA ARG A 275 7.91 -10.75 0.36
C ARG A 275 7.73 -12.23 0.70
N MET A 276 7.86 -12.61 1.97
CA MET A 276 7.64 -14.00 2.37
C MET A 276 6.18 -14.43 2.17
N LEU A 277 5.21 -13.54 2.43
CA LEU A 277 3.80 -13.84 2.19
C LEU A 277 3.54 -14.01 0.69
N ASP A 278 4.02 -13.08 -0.14
CA ASP A 278 3.78 -13.08 -1.59
C ASP A 278 4.45 -14.28 -2.30
N VAL A 279 5.70 -14.62 -1.92
CA VAL A 279 6.40 -15.80 -2.47
C VAL A 279 5.72 -17.12 -2.09
N HIS A 280 4.99 -17.15 -0.96
CA HIS A 280 4.22 -18.32 -0.57
C HIS A 280 2.90 -18.43 -1.33
N GLU A 281 2.29 -17.32 -1.77
CA GLU A 281 1.13 -17.32 -2.65
C GLU A 281 1.48 -17.77 -4.07
N ASP A 282 2.64 -17.41 -4.62
CA ASP A 282 3.10 -17.95 -5.92
C ASP A 282 3.33 -19.48 -5.89
N CYS A 283 3.54 -20.07 -4.71
CA CYS A 283 3.62 -21.52 -4.52
C CYS A 283 2.25 -22.20 -4.32
N LEU A 284 1.17 -21.42 -4.18
CA LEU A 284 -0.19 -21.91 -3.99
C LEU A 284 -1.02 -21.46 -5.20
N ASP A 285 -1.24 -22.35 -6.16
CA ASP A 285 -2.09 -22.14 -7.34
C ASP A 285 -3.29 -21.22 -7.02
N THR A 286 -3.31 -20.04 -7.64
CA THR A 286 -4.29 -18.97 -7.40
C THR A 286 -5.68 -19.26 -7.98
N ASP A 287 -5.95 -20.50 -8.41
CA ASP A 287 -7.25 -20.95 -8.89
C ASP A 287 -8.27 -21.26 -7.76
N GLN A 288 -7.96 -20.96 -6.48
CA GLN A 288 -8.85 -21.25 -5.34
C GLN A 288 -8.87 -20.18 -4.23
N LEU A 289 -8.92 -18.88 -4.54
CA LEU A 289 -9.23 -17.86 -3.52
C LEU A 289 -10.71 -17.45 -3.59
N PRO A 290 -11.52 -17.70 -2.54
CA PRO A 290 -12.92 -17.26 -2.48
C PRO A 290 -13.03 -15.74 -2.38
N ASP A 291 -14.12 -15.18 -2.95
CA ASP A 291 -14.49 -13.76 -3.01
C ASP A 291 -14.52 -12.99 -1.66
N GLU A 292 -14.28 -13.67 -0.53
CA GLU A 292 -14.44 -13.14 0.84
C GLU A 292 -13.32 -12.17 1.26
N ILE A 293 -12.14 -12.20 0.64
CA ILE A 293 -11.03 -11.27 0.96
C ILE A 293 -11.34 -9.84 0.48
N GLY A 294 -12.09 -9.70 -0.62
CA GLY A 294 -12.54 -8.40 -1.14
C GLY A 294 -13.53 -7.69 -0.21
N GLU A 295 -14.35 -8.46 0.52
CA GLU A 295 -15.32 -7.89 1.47
C GLU A 295 -14.67 -7.46 2.80
N MET A 296 -13.62 -8.14 3.24
CA MET A 296 -12.89 -7.75 4.45
C MET A 296 -12.15 -6.42 4.32
N MET A 297 -11.59 -6.11 3.14
CA MET A 297 -10.94 -4.82 2.88
C MET A 297 -11.93 -3.64 2.89
N MET A 298 -13.19 -3.88 2.52
CA MET A 298 -14.24 -2.86 2.53
C MET A 298 -14.73 -2.53 3.95
N ALA A 299 -14.62 -3.47 4.88
CA ALA A 299 -15.07 -3.29 6.27
C ALA A 299 -14.11 -2.43 7.11
N GLU A 300 -12.80 -2.48 6.83
CA GLU A 300 -11.80 -1.72 7.60
C GLU A 300 -11.81 -0.21 7.23
N GLU A 301 -12.12 0.13 5.97
CA GLU A 301 -12.22 1.52 5.49
C GLU A 301 -13.46 2.28 6.01
N ALA A 302 -14.54 1.58 6.41
CA ALA A 302 -15.69 2.22 7.03
C ALA A 302 -15.34 2.86 8.40
N SER A 303 -14.37 2.28 9.11
CA SER A 303 -13.94 2.76 10.44
C SER A 303 -13.09 4.05 10.39
N GLU A 304 -12.36 4.29 9.29
CA GLU A 304 -11.54 5.52 9.13
C GLU A 304 -12.38 6.75 8.71
N SER A 305 -13.66 6.56 8.36
CA SER A 305 -14.57 7.63 7.88
C SER A 305 -15.35 8.38 8.96
N GLY A 306 -15.17 8.04 10.25
CA GLY A 306 -15.79 8.78 11.35
C GLY A 306 -17.32 8.65 11.43
N TYR A 307 -17.88 7.52 10.98
CA TYR A 307 -19.28 7.20 11.20
C TYR A 307 -19.45 6.54 12.57
N SER A 308 -19.97 7.31 13.53
CA SER A 308 -20.62 6.77 14.72
C SER A 308 -21.91 6.06 14.30
N VAL A 309 -21.94 4.74 14.47
CA VAL A 309 -23.17 3.95 14.44
C VAL A 309 -23.82 4.10 15.81
N GLU A 310 -24.80 5.01 15.93
CA GLU A 310 -25.78 4.90 17.01
C GLU A 310 -26.78 3.79 16.62
N LEU A 311 -26.98 2.87 17.58
CA LEU A 311 -27.84 1.68 17.51
C LEU A 311 -29.31 2.02 17.24
#